data_AF-A0A7X6NHG8-F1
#
_entry.id   AF-A0A7X6NHG8-F1
#
_cell.length_a   1.000
_cell.length_b   1.000
_cell.length_c   1.000
_cell.angle_alpha   90.00
_cell.angle_beta   90.00
_cell.angle_gamma   90.00
#
_symmetry.space_group_name_H-M   'P 1'
#
loop_
_entity.id
_entity.type
_entity.pdbx_description
1 polymer ?
#
loop_
_entity_poly.entity_id
_entity_poly.type
_entity_poly.pdbx_seq_one_letter_code
_entity_poly.pdbx_strand_id
1 'polypeptide(L)'
;SLQLTQIWEVISEYRSIMKIDAEKRMNMSESELKEVYNSGLVAIGAHTLNHPILANETETAAHNEIQSSIIELSEILGIPVRYFAYPNGIPQLDFGEREMNILKSMNIKLAFSTENKSFSIKDNPLSIPRNGISKGNKSFLFMKLLLGNKWDIVKRIFNGKQEDDYRKDIRNIILQNRGQELTNV
;
A
#
# COMPACT_ATOMS: atom_id res chain seq x y z
N SER A 1 1.78 -15.52 -2.17
CA SER A 1 2.32 -14.35 -1.46
C SER A 1 2.10 -14.56 0.04
N LEU A 2 3.00 -14.09 0.89
CA LEU A 2 2.98 -14.37 2.33
C LEU A 2 2.07 -13.39 3.09
N GLN A 3 1.46 -13.89 4.17
CA GLN A 3 0.83 -13.07 5.21
C GLN A 3 1.88 -12.47 6.13
N LEU A 4 1.51 -11.40 6.84
CA LEU A 4 2.38 -10.69 7.77
C LEU A 4 2.97 -11.61 8.84
N THR A 5 2.17 -12.53 9.39
CA THR A 5 2.61 -13.53 10.39
C THR A 5 3.73 -14.41 9.83
N GLN A 6 3.57 -14.92 8.62
CA GLN A 6 4.57 -15.75 7.94
C GLN A 6 5.84 -14.95 7.62
N ILE A 7 5.71 -13.67 7.27
CA ILE A 7 6.86 -12.78 7.06
C ILE A 7 7.64 -12.64 8.37
N TRP A 8 6.96 -12.41 9.49
CA TRP A 8 7.61 -12.32 10.81
C TRP A 8 8.29 -13.62 11.24
N GLU A 9 7.68 -14.78 10.97
CA GLU A 9 8.30 -16.08 11.20
C GLU A 9 9.62 -16.21 10.45
N VAL A 10 9.62 -15.94 9.13
CA VAL A 10 10.82 -15.99 8.30
C VAL A 10 11.90 -15.01 8.78
N ILE A 11 11.52 -13.77 9.12
CA ILE A 11 12.47 -12.77 9.64
C ILE A 11 13.07 -13.23 10.97
N SER A 12 12.24 -13.76 11.88
CA SER A 12 12.68 -14.24 13.19
C SER A 12 13.66 -15.41 13.05
N GLU A 13 13.34 -16.37 12.19
CA GLU A 13 14.21 -17.52 11.91
C GLU A 13 15.54 -17.07 11.29
N TYR A 14 15.49 -16.20 10.27
CA TYR A 14 16.68 -15.66 9.63
C TYR A 14 17.59 -14.94 10.64
N ARG A 15 17.01 -14.10 11.50
CA ARG A 15 17.77 -13.36 12.54
C ARG A 15 18.39 -14.29 13.57
N SER A 16 17.68 -15.36 13.95
CA SER A 16 18.19 -16.39 14.86
C SER A 16 19.40 -17.12 14.26
N ILE A 17 19.27 -17.59 13.01
CA ILE A 17 20.33 -18.32 12.29
C ILE A 17 21.56 -17.42 12.09
N MET A 18 21.34 -16.18 11.64
CA MET A 18 22.42 -15.25 11.29
C MET A 18 22.95 -14.47 12.49
N LYS A 19 22.31 -14.58 13.67
CA LYS A 19 22.63 -13.82 14.90
C LYS A 19 22.62 -12.30 14.66
N ILE A 20 21.59 -11.81 13.98
CA ILE A 20 21.43 -10.39 13.62
C ILE A 20 20.37 -9.74 14.52
N ASP A 21 20.77 -8.65 15.18
CA ASP A 21 19.87 -7.82 15.98
C ASP A 21 18.95 -6.93 15.13
N ALA A 22 17.89 -6.40 15.75
CA ALA A 22 16.96 -5.53 15.08
C ALA A 22 17.62 -4.18 14.86
N GLU A 23 17.52 -3.64 13.65
CA GLU A 23 17.91 -2.26 13.41
C GLU A 23 17.00 -1.29 14.17
N LYS A 24 17.56 -0.13 14.48
CA LYS A 24 16.81 0.97 15.08
C LYS A 24 15.76 1.49 14.09
N ARG A 25 14.53 1.72 14.56
CA ARG A 25 13.47 2.34 13.75
C ARG A 25 13.88 3.76 13.35
N MET A 26 13.69 4.09 12.08
CA MET A 26 14.05 5.39 11.46
C MET A 26 12.80 6.21 11.10
N ASN A 27 11.64 5.86 11.64
CA ASN A 27 10.39 6.57 11.42
C ASN A 27 10.31 7.83 12.28
N MET A 28 9.46 8.76 11.85
CA MET A 28 9.11 9.96 12.61
C MET A 28 8.56 9.60 13.99
N SER A 29 8.99 10.32 15.02
CA SER A 29 8.43 10.26 16.37
C SER A 29 7.06 10.94 16.45
N GLU A 30 6.29 10.67 17.51
CA GLU A 30 5.01 11.34 17.75
C GLU A 30 5.14 12.85 17.90
N SER A 31 6.24 13.34 18.49
CA SER A 31 6.47 14.78 18.65
C SER A 31 6.71 15.47 17.31
N GLU A 32 7.53 14.86 16.44
CA GLU A 32 7.77 15.35 15.08
C GLU A 32 6.49 15.28 14.24
N LEU A 33 5.68 14.23 14.41
CA LEU A 33 4.38 14.11 13.74
C LEU A 33 3.43 15.24 14.13
N LYS A 34 3.33 15.54 15.43
CA LYS A 34 2.52 16.66 15.95
C LYS A 34 3.04 18.00 15.48
N GLU A 35 4.36 18.20 15.45
CA GLU A 35 4.97 19.41 14.90
C GLU A 35 4.57 19.64 13.43
N VAL A 36 4.74 18.61 12.60
CA VAL A 36 4.38 18.66 11.17
C VAL A 36 2.89 18.93 10.99
N TYR A 37 2.03 18.27 11.77
CA TYR A 37 0.58 18.49 11.74
C TYR A 37 0.21 19.93 12.14
N ASN A 38 0.78 20.44 13.24
CA ASN A 38 0.50 21.78 13.77
C ASN A 38 1.00 22.91 12.86
N SER A 39 1.87 22.63 11.89
CA SER A 39 2.26 23.61 10.87
C SER A 39 1.10 24.06 9.97
N GLY A 40 0.03 23.25 9.87
CA GLY A 40 -1.08 23.48 8.95
C GLY A 40 -0.75 23.23 7.47
N LEU A 41 0.48 22.83 7.15
CA LEU A 41 0.92 22.59 5.77
C LEU A 41 0.70 21.14 5.31
N VAL A 42 0.56 20.21 6.25
CA VAL A 42 0.53 18.76 5.98
C VAL A 42 -0.73 18.14 6.56
N ALA A 43 -1.51 17.48 5.70
CA ALA A 43 -2.57 16.59 6.13
C ALA A 43 -1.99 15.19 6.41
N ILE A 44 -2.40 14.60 7.53
CA ILE A 44 -1.93 13.27 7.96
C ILE A 44 -3.03 12.23 7.71
N GLY A 45 -2.65 11.07 7.17
CA GLY A 45 -3.53 9.93 6.92
C GLY A 45 -2.88 8.62 7.38
N ALA A 46 -3.70 7.59 7.60
CA ALA A 46 -3.25 6.29 8.07
C ALA A 46 -2.67 5.43 6.91
N HIS A 47 -1.82 4.47 7.25
CA HIS A 47 -1.11 3.62 6.28
C HIS A 47 -0.92 2.18 6.78
N THR A 48 -1.94 1.66 7.48
CA THR A 48 -1.88 0.42 8.30
C THR A 48 -0.87 0.49 9.45
N LEU A 49 -0.83 -0.55 10.29
CA LEU A 49 0.10 -0.62 11.41
C LEU A 49 1.48 -1.12 10.97
N ASN A 50 1.51 -2.20 10.18
CA ASN A 50 2.74 -2.94 9.87
C ASN A 50 3.03 -3.00 8.36
N HIS A 51 2.33 -2.21 7.55
CA HIS A 51 2.49 -2.16 6.10
C HIS A 51 2.41 -3.54 5.38
N PRO A 52 1.44 -4.43 5.69
CA PRO A 52 1.29 -5.67 4.93
C PRO A 52 0.66 -5.41 3.57
N ILE A 53 0.84 -6.35 2.65
CA ILE A 53 0.04 -6.40 1.43
C ILE A 53 -1.36 -6.89 1.83
N LEU A 54 -2.30 -5.96 2.04
CA LEU A 54 -3.62 -6.24 2.62
C LEU A 54 -4.35 -7.37 1.89
N ALA A 55 -4.27 -7.45 0.56
CA ALA A 55 -4.89 -8.52 -0.23
C ALA A 55 -4.38 -9.95 0.08
N ASN A 56 -3.23 -10.10 0.75
CA ASN A 56 -2.75 -11.40 1.23
C ASN A 56 -3.33 -11.79 2.58
N GLU A 57 -3.77 -10.80 3.36
CA GLU A 57 -4.22 -10.98 4.73
C GLU A 57 -5.61 -11.58 4.80
N THR A 58 -5.90 -12.22 5.93
CA THR A 58 -7.28 -12.62 6.27
C THR A 58 -8.16 -11.40 6.49
N GLU A 59 -9.48 -11.58 6.48
CA GLU A 59 -10.42 -10.49 6.76
C GLU A 59 -10.15 -9.83 8.11
N THR A 60 -10.00 -10.64 9.17
CA THR A 60 -9.72 -10.15 10.53
C THR A 60 -8.39 -9.41 10.60
N ALA A 61 -7.34 -9.93 9.97
CA ALA A 61 -6.02 -9.28 9.98
C ALA A 61 -6.03 -7.96 9.21
N ALA A 62 -6.61 -7.92 8.01
CA ALA A 62 -6.76 -6.70 7.22
C ALA A 62 -7.59 -5.64 7.97
N HIS A 63 -8.67 -6.07 8.63
CA HIS A 63 -9.52 -5.19 9.44
C HIS A 63 -8.75 -4.59 10.60
N ASN A 64 -8.01 -5.40 11.37
CA ASN A 64 -7.21 -4.91 12.50
C ASN A 64 -6.10 -3.95 12.04
N GLU A 65 -5.39 -4.28 10.96
CA GLU A 65 -4.34 -3.44 10.38
C GLU A 65 -4.86 -2.06 9.98
N ILE A 66 -6.03 -2.02 9.32
CA ILE A 66 -6.67 -0.76 8.93
C ILE A 66 -7.20 -0.03 10.16
N GLN A 67 -7.99 -0.71 10.99
CA GLN A 67 -8.70 -0.09 12.10
C GLN A 67 -7.77 0.50 13.14
N SER A 68 -6.82 -0.28 13.63
CA SER A 68 -5.91 0.18 14.66
C SER A 68 -5.06 1.34 14.16
N SER A 69 -4.59 1.31 12.91
CA SER A 69 -3.83 2.42 12.33
C SER A 69 -4.60 3.75 12.27
N ILE A 70 -5.92 3.69 12.09
CA ILE A 70 -6.78 4.88 12.05
C ILE A 70 -7.08 5.36 13.47
N ILE A 71 -7.41 4.44 14.40
CA ILE A 71 -7.75 4.78 15.78
C ILE A 71 -6.52 5.37 16.50
N GLU A 72 -5.40 4.66 16.51
CA GLU A 72 -4.19 5.09 17.21
C GLU A 72 -3.69 6.43 16.67
N LEU A 73 -3.69 6.62 15.34
CA LEU A 73 -3.29 7.90 14.75
C LEU A 73 -4.28 9.04 15.08
N SER A 74 -5.58 8.74 15.16
CA SER A 74 -6.58 9.72 15.58
C SER A 74 -6.38 10.15 17.03
N GLU A 75 -6.03 9.20 17.91
CA GLU A 75 -5.72 9.46 19.31
C GLU A 75 -4.46 10.32 19.45
N ILE A 76 -3.39 10.00 18.71
CA ILE A 76 -2.14 10.77 18.71
C ILE A 76 -2.39 12.22 18.27
N LEU A 77 -3.20 12.43 17.23
CA LEU A 77 -3.50 13.76 16.68
C LEU A 77 -4.62 14.51 17.43
N GLY A 78 -5.40 13.80 18.26
CA GLY A 78 -6.58 14.37 18.92
C GLY A 78 -7.72 14.73 17.96
N ILE A 79 -7.70 14.22 16.73
CA ILE A 79 -8.70 14.49 15.69
C ILE A 79 -9.02 13.23 14.87
N PRO A 80 -10.23 13.11 14.29
CA PRO A 80 -10.55 11.98 13.43
C PRO A 80 -9.70 11.96 12.16
N VAL A 81 -8.96 10.86 11.93
CA VAL A 81 -8.27 10.61 10.66
C VAL A 81 -9.30 10.31 9.56
N ARG A 82 -9.18 10.99 8.42
CA ARG A 82 -10.10 10.88 7.27
C ARG A 82 -9.45 10.42 5.97
N TYR A 83 -8.15 10.16 6.00
CA TYR A 83 -7.35 9.83 4.83
C TYR A 83 -6.58 8.53 5.05
N PHE A 84 -6.40 7.77 3.97
CA PHE A 84 -5.69 6.49 4.01
C PHE A 84 -4.80 6.29 2.78
N ALA A 85 -3.66 5.64 2.91
CA ALA A 85 -2.88 5.17 1.78
C ALA A 85 -2.72 3.65 1.86
N TYR A 86 -2.91 2.95 0.74
CA TYR A 86 -2.70 1.49 0.72
C TYR A 86 -1.20 1.16 0.66
N PRO A 87 -0.69 0.22 1.48
CA PRO A 87 0.66 -0.33 1.33
C PRO A 87 0.87 -0.87 -0.09
N ASN A 88 1.94 -0.44 -0.76
CA ASN A 88 2.23 -0.63 -2.19
C ASN A 88 1.18 -0.06 -3.16
N GLY A 89 -0.10 -0.34 -2.95
CA GLY A 89 -1.23 0.40 -3.49
C GLY A 89 -1.65 0.07 -4.92
N ILE A 90 -1.29 -1.09 -5.47
CA ILE A 90 -1.76 -1.55 -6.77
C ILE A 90 -3.18 -2.14 -6.62
N PRO A 91 -4.23 -1.56 -7.24
CA PRO A 91 -5.58 -2.09 -7.15
C PRO A 91 -5.68 -3.55 -7.64
N GLN A 92 -6.53 -4.35 -6.99
CA GLN A 92 -6.74 -5.79 -7.21
C GLN A 92 -5.55 -6.70 -6.92
N LEU A 93 -4.36 -6.14 -6.72
CA LEU A 93 -3.16 -6.89 -6.36
C LEU A 93 -2.80 -6.71 -4.89
N ASP A 94 -2.82 -5.48 -4.39
CA ASP A 94 -2.46 -5.12 -3.01
C ASP A 94 -3.68 -4.87 -2.11
N PHE A 95 -4.80 -4.49 -2.69
CA PHE A 95 -6.08 -4.25 -2.00
C PHE A 95 -7.25 -4.39 -2.99
N GLY A 96 -8.48 -4.49 -2.47
CA GLY A 96 -9.70 -4.54 -3.27
C GLY A 96 -10.94 -4.05 -2.53
N GLU A 97 -12.10 -4.58 -2.91
CA GLU A 97 -13.40 -4.17 -2.35
C GLU A 97 -13.50 -4.41 -0.85
N ARG A 98 -12.91 -5.49 -0.33
CA ARG A 98 -12.88 -5.78 1.10
C ARG A 98 -12.27 -4.62 1.88
N GLU A 99 -11.06 -4.17 1.53
CA GLU A 99 -10.39 -3.07 2.22
C GLU A 99 -11.14 -1.76 2.05
N MET A 100 -11.69 -1.48 0.85
CA MET A 100 -12.52 -0.29 0.64
C MET A 100 -13.76 -0.27 1.54
N ASN A 101 -14.42 -1.42 1.75
CA ASN A 101 -15.57 -1.52 2.64
C ASN A 101 -15.21 -1.26 4.11
N ILE A 102 -14.04 -1.74 4.55
CA ILE A 102 -13.51 -1.47 5.89
C ILE A 102 -13.24 0.04 6.05
N LEU A 103 -12.56 0.67 5.10
CA LEU A 103 -12.32 2.13 5.16
C LEU A 103 -13.63 2.93 5.15
N LYS A 104 -14.62 2.49 4.40
CA LYS A 104 -15.95 3.11 4.35
C LYS A 104 -16.66 3.03 5.70
N SER A 105 -16.64 1.88 6.38
CA SER A 105 -17.25 1.71 7.72
C SER A 105 -16.57 2.60 8.76
N MET A 106 -15.29 2.91 8.57
CA MET A 106 -14.50 3.82 9.41
C MET A 106 -14.61 5.30 9.02
N ASN A 107 -15.50 5.64 8.08
CA ASN A 107 -15.74 7.01 7.63
C ASN A 107 -14.46 7.70 7.10
N ILE A 108 -13.58 6.94 6.44
CA ILE A 108 -12.50 7.46 5.61
C ILE A 108 -13.12 8.12 4.38
N LYS A 109 -12.62 9.31 4.05
CA LYS A 109 -13.14 10.13 2.95
C LYS A 109 -12.38 9.89 1.66
N LEU A 110 -11.06 9.81 1.74
CA LEU A 110 -10.20 9.56 0.59
C LEU A 110 -9.18 8.47 0.93
N ALA A 111 -8.99 7.53 0.01
CA ALA A 111 -7.91 6.55 0.09
C ALA A 111 -7.10 6.52 -1.20
N PHE A 112 -5.78 6.41 -1.08
CA PHE A 112 -4.86 6.62 -2.19
C PHE A 112 -4.19 5.33 -2.63
N SER A 113 -4.33 5.01 -3.92
CA SER A 113 -3.65 3.93 -4.62
C SER A 113 -2.34 4.44 -5.23
N THR A 114 -1.65 3.56 -5.95
CA THR A 114 -0.48 3.86 -6.80
C THR A 114 -0.76 3.49 -8.27
N GLU A 115 -2.04 3.40 -8.63
CA GLU A 115 -2.45 3.20 -10.02
C GLU A 115 -1.94 4.35 -10.88
N ASN A 116 -1.14 4.05 -11.90
CA ASN A 116 -0.54 5.05 -12.78
C ASN A 116 -1.54 5.51 -13.85
N LYS A 117 -2.42 6.42 -13.45
CA LYS A 117 -3.36 7.10 -14.35
C LYS A 117 -3.61 8.53 -13.91
N SER A 118 -4.17 9.33 -14.81
CA SER A 118 -4.66 10.65 -14.46
C SER A 118 -5.92 10.55 -13.59
N PHE A 119 -5.97 11.33 -12.52
CA PHE A 119 -7.15 11.44 -11.67
C PHE A 119 -8.33 12.06 -12.42
N SER A 120 -9.53 11.54 -12.16
CA SER A 120 -10.82 12.05 -12.63
C SER A 120 -11.84 12.04 -11.49
N ILE A 121 -12.81 12.95 -11.54
CA ILE A 121 -13.91 12.99 -10.55
C ILE A 121 -14.77 11.71 -10.54
N LYS A 122 -14.67 10.89 -11.59
CA LYS A 122 -15.34 9.58 -11.68
C LYS A 122 -14.60 8.47 -10.93
N ASP A 123 -13.37 8.71 -10.50
CA ASP A 123 -12.61 7.72 -9.73
C ASP A 123 -13.24 7.48 -8.38
N ASN A 124 -13.14 6.23 -7.89
CA ASN A 124 -13.60 5.90 -6.56
C ASN A 124 -12.79 6.69 -5.52
N PRO A 125 -13.42 7.46 -4.62
CA PRO A 125 -12.70 8.24 -3.61
C PRO A 125 -11.85 7.36 -2.68
N LEU A 126 -12.17 6.07 -2.56
CA LEU A 126 -11.39 5.09 -1.80
C LEU A 126 -10.34 4.35 -2.64
N SER A 127 -10.02 4.84 -3.84
CA SER A 127 -8.94 4.31 -4.68
C SER A 127 -8.39 5.38 -5.63
N ILE A 128 -8.05 6.54 -5.07
CA ILE A 128 -7.53 7.69 -5.84
C ILE A 128 -6.15 7.36 -6.41
N PRO A 129 -5.96 7.44 -7.75
CA PRO A 129 -4.69 7.14 -8.39
C PRO A 129 -3.60 8.15 -7.99
N ARG A 130 -2.36 7.67 -7.88
CA ARG A 130 -1.18 8.50 -7.66
C ARG A 130 -0.02 8.04 -8.51
N ASN A 131 0.70 9.00 -9.06
CA ASN A 131 1.95 8.76 -9.77
C ASN A 131 3.10 8.94 -8.79
N GLY A 132 3.69 7.83 -8.35
CA GLY A 132 4.85 7.89 -7.45
C GLY A 132 6.04 8.55 -8.14
N ILE A 133 6.67 9.53 -7.51
CA ILE A 133 7.92 10.13 -7.97
C ILE A 133 9.03 9.65 -7.06
N SER A 134 10.04 9.01 -7.65
CA SER A 134 11.20 8.49 -6.93
C SER A 134 12.41 9.42 -7.11
N LYS A 135 13.53 9.01 -6.52
CA LYS A 135 14.86 9.58 -6.75
C LYS A 135 15.20 9.55 -8.25
N GLY A 136 15.94 10.54 -8.72
CA GLY A 136 16.41 10.63 -10.11
C GLY A 136 16.99 12.00 -10.43
N ASN A 137 17.68 12.12 -11.56
CA ASN A 137 18.15 13.43 -12.03
C ASN A 137 16.97 14.28 -12.56
N LYS A 138 17.21 15.59 -12.76
CA LYS A 138 16.17 16.53 -13.22
C LYS A 138 15.53 16.10 -14.54
N SER A 139 16.32 15.56 -15.47
CA SER A 139 15.82 15.09 -16.78
C SER A 139 14.87 13.91 -16.64
N PHE A 140 15.20 12.95 -15.76
CA PHE A 140 14.32 11.82 -15.43
C PHE A 140 13.00 12.32 -14.82
N LEU A 141 13.07 13.21 -13.84
CA LEU A 141 11.88 13.78 -13.20
C LEU A 141 11.00 14.50 -14.23
N PHE A 142 11.61 15.36 -15.05
CA PHE A 142 10.92 16.10 -16.09
C PHE A 142 10.24 15.15 -17.10
N MET A 143 10.95 14.14 -17.58
CA MET A 143 10.41 13.15 -18.52
C MET A 143 9.24 12.37 -17.90
N LYS A 144 9.35 12.00 -16.62
CA LYS A 144 8.29 11.29 -15.90
C LYS A 144 7.04 12.15 -15.72
N LEU A 145 7.21 13.43 -15.38
CA LEU A 145 6.11 14.40 -15.28
C LEU A 145 5.46 14.66 -16.65
N LEU A 146 6.26 14.78 -17.71
CA LEU A 146 5.80 15.03 -19.07
C LEU A 146 5.00 13.85 -19.64
N LEU A 147 5.48 12.63 -19.43
CA LEU A 147 4.84 11.42 -19.94
C LEU A 147 3.64 10.97 -19.08
N GLY A 148 3.62 11.33 -17.79
CA GLY A 148 2.52 11.03 -16.89
C GLY A 148 2.12 9.55 -16.91
N ASN A 149 0.87 9.26 -17.26
CA ASN A 149 0.35 7.90 -17.36
C ASN A 149 0.97 7.05 -18.50
N LYS A 150 1.64 7.66 -19.48
CA LYS A 150 2.35 6.94 -20.54
C LYS A 150 3.72 6.44 -20.09
N TRP A 151 4.19 6.86 -18.91
CA TRP A 151 5.50 6.50 -18.39
C TRP A 151 5.72 4.98 -18.27
N ASP A 152 4.72 4.25 -17.79
CA ASP A 152 4.86 2.80 -17.63
C ASP A 152 4.88 2.06 -18.97
N ILE A 153 4.19 2.58 -19.98
CA ILE A 153 4.27 2.06 -21.35
C ILE A 153 5.71 2.21 -21.86
N VAL A 154 6.29 3.40 -21.73
CA VAL A 154 7.67 3.67 -22.14
C VAL A 154 8.64 2.75 -21.40
N LYS A 155 8.51 2.61 -20.07
CA LYS A 155 9.32 1.68 -19.29
C LYS A 155 9.24 0.25 -19.80
N ARG A 156 8.05 -0.25 -20.12
CA ARG A 156 7.84 -1.62 -20.60
C ARG A 156 8.48 -1.86 -21.96
N ILE A 157 8.45 -0.86 -22.84
CA ILE A 157 9.11 -0.91 -24.15
C ILE A 157 10.63 -1.07 -23.98
N PHE A 158 11.25 -0.31 -23.06
CA PHE A 158 12.70 -0.34 -22.87
C PHE A 158 13.21 -1.48 -21.97
N ASN A 159 12.47 -1.79 -20.91
CA ASN A 159 12.93 -2.68 -19.83
C ASN A 159 12.16 -4.01 -19.76
N GLY A 160 11.15 -4.21 -20.62
CA GLY A 160 10.31 -5.40 -20.61
C GLY A 160 9.33 -5.45 -19.43
N LYS A 161 8.95 -6.67 -19.03
CA LYS A 161 8.03 -6.91 -17.91
C LYS A 161 8.58 -6.30 -16.62
N GLN A 162 7.68 -5.66 -15.88
CA GLN A 162 7.99 -5.06 -14.58
C GLN A 162 7.52 -5.98 -13.44
N GLU A 163 7.92 -5.70 -12.21
CA GLU A 163 7.55 -6.49 -11.03
C GLU A 163 6.03 -6.76 -10.94
N ASP A 164 5.21 -5.74 -11.19
CA ASP A 164 3.75 -5.85 -11.12
C ASP A 164 3.18 -6.82 -12.15
N ASP A 165 3.83 -7.00 -13.30
CA ASP A 165 3.45 -8.00 -14.30
C ASP A 165 3.66 -9.41 -13.78
N TYR A 166 4.83 -9.68 -13.21
CA TYR A 166 5.13 -11.00 -12.64
C TYR A 166 4.20 -11.32 -11.48
N ARG A 167 3.88 -10.33 -10.64
CA ARG A 167 2.92 -10.50 -9.54
C ARG A 167 1.51 -10.81 -10.03
N LYS A 168 1.05 -10.15 -11.11
CA LYS A 168 -0.24 -10.45 -11.77
C LYS A 168 -0.24 -11.86 -12.36
N ASP A 169 0.82 -12.25 -13.06
CA ASP A 169 0.96 -13.59 -13.63
C ASP A 169 0.88 -14.68 -12.56
N ILE A 170 1.63 -14.54 -11.46
CA ILE A 170 1.59 -15.48 -10.32
C ILE A 170 0.20 -15.54 -9.71
N ARG A 171 -0.46 -14.39 -9.50
CA ARG A 171 -1.82 -14.34 -8.94
C ARG A 171 -2.81 -15.10 -9.82
N ASN A 172 -2.73 -14.91 -11.14
CA ASN A 172 -3.61 -15.60 -12.08
C ASN A 172 -3.41 -17.12 -12.05
N ILE A 173 -2.17 -17.58 -11.98
CA ILE A 173 -1.84 -19.01 -11.83
C ILE A 173 -2.47 -19.58 -10.56
N ILE A 174 -2.33 -18.88 -9.42
CA ILE A 174 -2.91 -19.32 -8.14
C ILE A 174 -4.44 -19.40 -8.23
N LEU A 175 -5.08 -18.41 -8.84
CA LEU A 175 -6.54 -18.39 -8.99
C LEU A 175 -7.04 -19.51 -9.92
N GLN A 176 -6.33 -19.80 -11.01
CA GLN A 176 -6.65 -20.92 -11.91
C GLN A 176 -6.55 -22.26 -11.18
N ASN A 177 -5.50 -22.48 -10.40
CA ASN A 177 -5.31 -23.73 -9.66
C ASN A 177 -6.39 -23.93 -8.59
N ARG A 178 -6.76 -22.88 -7.84
CA ARG A 178 -7.87 -22.94 -6.86
C ARG A 178 -9.22 -23.19 -7.53
N GLY A 179 -9.45 -22.62 -8.72
CA GLY A 179 -10.65 -22.86 -9.50
C GLY A 179 -10.75 -24.31 -9.98
N GLN A 180 -9.63 -24.91 -10.39
CA GLN A 180 -9.57 -26.31 -10.80
C GLN A 180 -9.79 -27.28 -9.62
N GLU A 181 -9.27 -26.97 -8.43
CA GLU A 181 -9.52 -27.77 -7.21
C GLU A 181 -11.01 -27.77 -6.83
N LEU A 182 -11.71 -26.64 -6.96
CA LEU A 182 -13.15 -26.54 -6.65
C LEU A 182 -14.06 -27.21 -7.68
N THR A 183 -13.61 -27.40 -8.92
CA THR A 183 -14.36 -28.11 -9.97
C THR A 183 -14.13 -29.62 -9.99
N ASN A 184 -13.10 -30.09 -9.27
CA ASN A 184 -12.73 -31.51 -9.18
C ASN A 184 -13.23 -32.18 -7.88
N VAL A 185 -14.12 -31.51 -7.13
CA VAL A 185 -14.86 -32.01 -5.95
C VAL A 185 -16.34 -32.08 -6.30
#